data_AF-A0A954ISZ7-F1
#
_entry.id   AF-A0A954ISZ7-F1
#
_cell.length_a   1.000
_cell.length_b   1.000
_cell.length_c   1.000
_cell.angle_alpha   90.00
_cell.angle_beta   90.00
_cell.angle_gamma   90.00
#
_symmetry.space_group_name_H-M   'P 1'
#
loop_
_entity.id
_entity.type
_entity.pdbx_description
1 polymer ?
#
loop_
_entity_poly.entity_id
_entity_poly.type
_entity_poly.pdbx_seq_one_letter_code
_entity_poly.pdbx_strand_id
1 'polypeptide(L)'
;MLVRMELARIIINEIADQYLIYLREVGGERIFPILIGFFEASSINRRFTEEPPPRPLTHDLLKSVIAELGGEVQDVVVNNLIDHTYYAVIRVRHEEELIEIDSRPSDAIA
;
A
#
# COMPACT_ATOMS: atom_id res chain seq x y z
N MET A 1 -7.69 -1.95 -18.11
CA MET A 1 -6.89 -0.70 -18.21
C MET A 1 -6.54 -0.28 -16.79
N LEU A 2 -5.28 0.06 -16.52
CA LEU A 2 -4.86 0.55 -15.20
C LEU A 2 -5.31 2.01 -15.03
N VAL A 3 -5.80 2.35 -13.85
CA VAL A 3 -6.16 3.70 -13.45
C VAL A 3 -5.18 4.15 -12.38
N ARG A 4 -4.50 5.27 -12.60
CA ARG A 4 -3.55 5.80 -11.62
C ARG A 4 -4.32 6.37 -10.44
N MET A 5 -4.00 5.87 -9.25
CA MET A 5 -4.62 6.28 -8.01
C MET A 5 -3.57 6.83 -7.04
N GLU A 6 -3.97 7.72 -6.15
CA GLU A 6 -3.17 8.22 -5.02
C GLU A 6 -3.93 8.04 -3.70
N LEU A 7 -3.22 7.86 -2.60
CA LEU A 7 -3.82 7.83 -1.27
C LEU A 7 -4.29 9.23 -0.90
N ALA A 8 -5.60 9.43 -0.82
CA ALA A 8 -6.21 10.74 -0.56
C ALA A 8 -6.46 10.99 0.92
N ARG A 9 -6.93 9.98 1.67
CA ARG A 9 -7.17 10.07 3.12
C ARG A 9 -7.29 8.70 3.77
N ILE A 10 -7.02 8.67 5.08
CA ILE A 10 -7.27 7.54 5.98
C ILE A 10 -8.39 7.95 6.93
N ILE A 11 -9.46 7.16 7.04
CA ILE A 11 -10.53 7.34 8.01
C ILE A 11 -10.39 6.27 9.08
N ILE A 12 -10.34 6.71 10.33
CA ILE A 12 -10.24 5.86 11.51
C ILE A 12 -11.53 6.03 12.31
N ASN A 13 -12.34 4.99 12.39
CA ASN A 13 -13.54 4.97 13.24
C ASN A 13 -13.33 3.98 14.39
N GLU A 14 -12.84 4.51 15.52
CA GLU A 14 -12.54 3.74 16.73
C GLU A 14 -13.79 3.13 17.39
N ILE A 15 -14.98 3.69 17.15
CA ILE A 15 -16.22 3.16 17.74
C ILE A 15 -16.68 1.89 17.01
N ALA A 16 -16.40 1.81 15.72
CA ALA A 16 -16.85 0.70 14.86
C ALA A 16 -15.73 -0.29 14.51
N ASP A 17 -14.51 -0.11 15.03
CA ASP A 17 -13.30 -0.84 14.63
C ASP A 17 -13.10 -0.89 13.10
N GLN A 18 -13.50 0.19 12.41
CA GLN A 18 -13.43 0.30 10.96
C GLN A 18 -12.36 1.31 10.55
N TYR A 19 -11.40 0.84 9.75
CA TYR A 19 -10.33 1.66 9.21
C TYR A 19 -10.42 1.62 7.69
N LEU A 20 -10.61 2.78 7.06
CA LEU A 20 -10.72 2.88 5.61
C LEU A 20 -9.62 3.74 5.04
N ILE A 21 -9.02 3.30 3.94
CA ILE A 21 -8.21 4.15 3.07
C ILE A 21 -9.01 4.50 1.83
N TYR A 22 -8.89 5.75 1.40
CA TYR A 22 -9.53 6.26 0.20
C TYR A 22 -8.45 6.54 -0.83
N LEU A 23 -8.50 5.80 -1.93
CA LEU A 23 -7.71 6.09 -3.11
C LEU A 23 -8.51 7.01 -4.04
N ARG A 24 -7.86 8.01 -4.62
CA ARG A 24 -8.45 8.95 -5.59
C ARG A 24 -7.75 8.82 -6.93
N GLU A 25 -8.52 8.85 -8.01
CA GLU A 25 -7.97 8.87 -9.37
C GLU A 25 -7.21 10.16 -9.64
N VAL A 26 -6.00 10.03 -10.18
CA VAL A 26 -5.18 11.18 -10.59
C VAL A 26 -5.79 11.79 -11.86
N GLY A 27 -6.25 13.04 -11.76
CA GLY A 27 -6.88 13.75 -12.88
C GLY A 27 -8.33 13.36 -13.17
N GLY A 28 -8.98 12.64 -12.26
CA GLY A 28 -10.38 12.23 -12.36
C GLY A 28 -11.14 12.43 -11.04
N GLU A 29 -12.38 11.92 -11.00
CA GLU A 29 -13.28 12.06 -9.85
C GLU A 29 -13.55 10.72 -9.13
N ARG A 30 -12.98 9.61 -9.60
CA ARG A 30 -13.21 8.30 -8.99
C ARG A 30 -12.56 8.23 -7.61
N ILE A 31 -13.27 7.57 -6.71
CA ILE A 31 -12.83 7.25 -5.36
C ILE A 31 -12.98 5.75 -5.14
N PHE A 32 -11.97 5.14 -4.54
CA PHE A 32 -11.93 3.71 -4.27
C PHE A 32 -11.58 3.45 -2.80
N PRO A 33 -12.57 3.12 -1.95
CA PRO A 33 -12.34 2.83 -0.55
C PRO A 33 -11.92 1.37 -0.33
N ILE A 34 -10.95 1.14 0.55
CA ILE A 34 -10.50 -0.19 0.99
C ILE A 34 -10.58 -0.25 2.52
N LEU A 35 -11.28 -1.25 3.04
CA LEU A 35 -11.31 -1.55 4.47
C LEU A 35 -10.02 -2.27 4.85
N ILE A 36 -9.36 -1.81 5.91
CA ILE A 36 -8.12 -2.37 6.46
C ILE A 36 -8.24 -2.54 7.97
N GLY A 37 -7.28 -3.22 8.59
CA GLY A 37 -7.20 -3.35 10.05
C GLY A 37 -6.49 -2.18 10.71
N PHE A 38 -6.58 -2.13 12.04
CA PHE A 38 -5.91 -1.11 12.86
C PHE A 38 -4.40 -1.05 12.63
N PHE A 39 -3.74 -2.21 12.61
CA PHE A 39 -2.28 -2.29 12.48
C PHE A 39 -1.81 -1.80 11.11
N GLU A 40 -2.54 -2.14 10.05
CA GLU A 40 -2.31 -1.65 8.70
C GLU A 40 -2.53 -0.12 8.62
N ALA A 41 -3.61 0.39 9.19
CA ALA A 41 -3.89 1.82 9.20
C ALA A 41 -2.81 2.60 9.96
N SER A 42 -2.37 2.07 11.10
CA SER A 42 -1.28 2.62 11.90
C SER A 42 0.03 2.65 11.13
N SER A 43 0.37 1.58 10.38
CA SER A 43 1.60 1.55 9.60
C SER A 43 1.62 2.57 8.48
N ILE A 44 0.50 2.74 7.76
CA ILE A 44 0.37 3.75 6.70
C ILE A 44 0.42 5.16 7.32
N ASN A 45 -0.33 5.42 8.40
CA ASN A 45 -0.40 6.74 9.03
C ASN A 45 0.97 7.22 9.53
N ARG A 46 1.81 6.31 10.03
CA ARG A 46 3.16 6.63 10.48
C ARG A 46 4.05 7.19 9.36
N ARG A 47 3.79 6.85 8.10
CA ARG A 47 4.57 7.44 6.99
C ARG A 47 4.33 8.95 6.84
N PHE A 48 3.17 9.42 7.31
CA PHE A 48 2.81 10.84 7.36
C PHE A 48 3.26 11.54 8.64
N THR A 49 3.69 10.81 9.66
CA THR A 49 4.26 11.41 10.88
C THR A 49 5.71 11.80 10.63
N GLU A 50 6.11 12.99 11.06
CA GLU A 50 7.44 13.56 10.75
C GLU A 50 8.58 12.97 11.59
N GLU A 51 8.29 12.14 12.58
CA GLU A 51 9.30 11.55 13.46
C GLU A 51 9.64 10.12 13.04
N PRO A 52 10.84 9.87 12.49
CA PRO A 52 11.25 8.52 12.12
C PRO A 52 11.51 7.67 13.39
N PRO A 53 11.13 6.38 13.37
CA PRO A 53 11.42 5.49 14.49
C PRO A 53 12.94 5.30 14.66
N PRO A 54 13.43 4.98 15.88
CA PRO A 54 14.86 4.79 16.13
C PRO A 54 15.46 3.55 15.42
N ARG A 55 14.60 2.64 14.96
CA ARG A 55 14.95 1.42 14.20
C ARG A 55 13.95 1.21 13.07
N PRO A 56 14.36 0.60 11.95
CA PRO A 56 13.45 0.33 10.83
C PRO A 56 12.32 -0.61 11.26
N LEU A 57 11.10 -0.28 10.83
CA LEU A 57 9.93 -1.11 11.05
C LEU A 57 9.70 -2.03 9.85
N THR A 58 8.65 -2.84 9.87
CA THR A 58 8.46 -3.95 8.92
C THR A 58 8.51 -3.52 7.45
N HIS A 59 7.83 -2.42 7.10
CA HIS A 59 7.80 -1.90 5.72
C HIS A 59 9.12 -1.25 5.32
N ASP A 60 9.80 -0.56 6.26
CA ASP A 60 11.14 -0.01 6.03
C ASP A 60 12.15 -1.15 5.79
N LEU A 61 12.08 -2.21 6.60
CA LEU A 61 12.89 -3.41 6.45
C LEU A 61 12.64 -4.09 5.11
N LEU A 62 11.38 -4.28 4.71
CA LEU A 62 11.04 -4.89 3.41
C LEU A 62 11.60 -4.07 2.25
N LYS A 63 11.45 -2.75 2.29
CA LYS A 63 12.03 -1.85 1.28
C LYS A 63 13.55 -1.98 1.22
N SER A 64 14.22 -2.02 2.37
CA SER A 64 15.67 -2.23 2.44
C SER A 64 16.06 -3.60 1.89
N VAL A 65 15.35 -4.67 2.23
CA VAL A 65 15.62 -6.02 1.70
C VAL A 65 15.51 -6.04 0.18
N ILE A 66 14.46 -5.45 -0.39
CA ILE A 66 14.28 -5.36 -1.85
C ILE A 66 15.47 -4.62 -2.48
N ALA A 67 15.86 -3.47 -1.92
CA ALA A 67 16.95 -2.65 -2.45
C ALA A 67 18.32 -3.35 -2.34
N GLU A 68 18.64 -3.97 -1.20
CA GLU A 68 19.91 -4.69 -0.98
C GLU A 68 20.03 -5.95 -1.84
N LEU A 69 18.90 -6.54 -2.25
CA LEU A 69 18.86 -7.63 -3.21
C LEU A 69 18.84 -7.15 -4.68
N GLY A 70 19.03 -5.85 -4.94
CA GLY A 70 19.11 -5.28 -6.29
C GLY A 70 17.76 -4.97 -6.95
N GLY A 71 16.67 -5.01 -6.19
CA GLY A 71 15.32 -4.69 -6.67
C GLY A 71 14.95 -3.21 -6.50
N GLU A 72 14.14 -2.70 -7.43
CA GLU A 72 13.55 -1.37 -7.39
C GLU A 72 12.02 -1.48 -7.46
N VAL A 73 11.32 -1.10 -6.39
CA VAL A 73 9.85 -1.03 -6.37
C VAL A 73 9.37 0.02 -7.37
N GLN A 74 8.58 -0.41 -8.35
CA GLN A 74 8.07 0.46 -9.42
C GLN A 74 6.72 1.07 -9.06
N ASP A 75 5.74 0.20 -8.81
CA ASP A 75 4.40 0.58 -8.44
C ASP A 75 3.63 -0.62 -7.86
N VAL A 76 2.40 -0.33 -7.45
CA VAL A 76 1.47 -1.30 -6.88
C VAL A 76 0.24 -1.36 -7.76
N VAL A 77 -0.24 -2.57 -8.04
CA VAL A 77 -1.44 -2.80 -8.82
C VAL A 77 -2.46 -3.56 -7.99
N VAL A 78 -3.56 -2.91 -7.64
CA VAL A 78 -4.76 -3.59 -7.11
C VAL A 78 -5.56 -4.10 -8.30
N ASN A 79 -5.61 -5.42 -8.49
CA ASN A 79 -6.09 -6.04 -9.73
C ASN A 79 -7.40 -6.82 -9.58
N ASN A 80 -7.64 -7.46 -8.43
CA ASN A 80 -8.75 -8.41 -8.27
C ASN A 80 -9.55 -8.16 -6.98
N LEU A 81 -10.82 -8.56 -7.02
CA LEU A 81 -11.72 -8.69 -5.89
C LEU A 81 -12.35 -10.08 -5.95
N ILE A 82 -12.02 -10.95 -4.99
CA ILE A 82 -12.54 -12.31 -4.89
C ILE A 82 -13.09 -12.48 -3.48
N ASP A 83 -14.35 -12.91 -3.36
CA ASP A 83 -15.00 -13.14 -2.07
C ASP A 83 -14.81 -11.97 -1.08
N HIS A 84 -15.02 -10.74 -1.57
CA HIS A 84 -14.88 -9.48 -0.80
C HIS A 84 -13.45 -9.16 -0.35
N THR A 85 -12.44 -9.88 -0.87
CA THR A 85 -11.03 -9.66 -0.59
C THR A 85 -10.34 -9.08 -1.82
N TYR A 86 -9.73 -7.91 -1.64
CA TYR A 86 -8.91 -7.28 -2.66
C TYR A 86 -7.51 -7.88 -2.71
N TYR A 87 -6.99 -8.06 -3.91
CA TYR A 87 -5.62 -8.51 -4.18
C TYR A 87 -4.81 -7.38 -4.78
N ALA A 88 -3.53 -7.35 -4.46
CA ALA A 88 -2.58 -6.43 -5.05
C ALA A 88 -1.28 -7.14 -5.40
N VAL A 89 -0.54 -6.58 -6.35
CA VAL A 89 0.84 -6.98 -6.61
C VAL A 89 1.76 -5.78 -6.41
N ILE A 90 2.89 -6.00 -5.75
CA ILE A 90 4.01 -5.06 -5.73
C ILE A 90 4.89 -5.43 -6.92
N ARG A 91 5.06 -4.50 -7.86
CA ARG A 91 5.89 -4.73 -9.04
C ARG A 91 7.30 -4.22 -8.76
N VAL A 92 8.26 -5.13 -8.78
CA VAL A 92 9.68 -4.88 -8.50
C VAL A 92 10.46 -5.12 -9.77
N ARG A 93 11.21 -4.11 -10.21
CA ARG A 93 12.20 -4.27 -11.28
C ARG A 93 13.46 -4.87 -10.69
N HIS A 94 13.94 -5.96 -11.26
CA HIS A 94 15.23 -6.54 -10.91
C HIS A 94 15.96 -6.86 -12.21
N GLU A 95 17.10 -6.21 -12.44
CA GLU A 95 17.78 -6.21 -13.74
C GLU A 95 16.82 -5.77 -14.88
N GLU A 96 16.59 -6.62 -15.88
CA GLU A 96 15.68 -6.36 -17.01
C GLU A 96 14.27 -6.95 -16.81
N GLU A 97 14.03 -7.62 -15.68
CA GLU A 97 12.78 -8.31 -15.39
C GLU A 97 11.87 -7.52 -14.46
N LEU A 98 10.56 -7.69 -14.65
CA LEU A 98 9.53 -7.18 -13.76
C LEU A 98 8.93 -8.34 -12.97
N ILE A 99 9.24 -8.38 -11.67
CA ILE A 99 8.75 -9.39 -10.73
C ILE A 99 7.47 -8.86 -10.07
N GLU A 100 6.41 -9.65 -10.10
CA GLU A 100 5.16 -9.35 -9.40
C GLU A 100 5.09 -10.15 -8.10
N ILE A 101 5.04 -9.46 -6.97
CA ILE A 101 4.94 -10.06 -5.64
C ILE A 101 3.51 -9.89 -5.15
N ASP A 102 2.80 -11.00 -4.94
CA ASP A 102 1.45 -11.00 -4.37
C ASP A 102 1.44 -10.37 -2.97
N SER A 103 0.44 -9.52 -2.72
CA SER A 103 0.35 -8.71 -1.53
C SER A 103 -1.09 -8.30 -1.23
N ARG A 104 -1.37 -8.00 0.04
CA ARG A 104 -2.61 -7.29 0.39
C ARG A 104 -2.48 -5.83 -0.04
N PRO A 105 -3.57 -5.16 -0.48
CA PRO A 105 -3.51 -3.75 -0.81
C PRO A 105 -2.97 -2.87 0.33
N SER A 106 -3.29 -3.21 1.58
CA SER A 106 -2.79 -2.50 2.75
C SER A 106 -1.28 -2.51 2.88
N ASP A 107 -0.64 -3.67 2.66
CA ASP A 107 0.81 -3.82 2.79
C ASP A 107 1.53 -3.14 1.63
N ALA A 108 0.93 -3.20 0.44
CA ALA A 108 1.50 -2.56 -0.74
C ALA A 108 1.42 -1.02 -0.70
N ILE A 109 0.41 -0.46 -0.02
CA ILE A 109 0.22 0.99 0.11
C ILE A 109 1.08 1.62 1.24
N ALA A 110 1.44 0.83 2.25
CA ALA A 110 2.19 1.27 3.44
C ALA A 110 3.68 1.55 3.17
#